data_AF-A0A452ZL60-F1
#
_entry.id   AF-A0A452ZL60-F1
#
_cell.length_a   1.000
_cell.length_b   1.000
_cell.length_c   1.000
_cell.angle_alpha   90.00
_cell.angle_beta   90.00
_cell.angle_gamma   90.00
#
_symmetry.space_group_name_H-M   'P 1'
#
loop_
_entity.id
_entity.type
_entity.pdbx_description
1 polymer ?
#
loop_
_entity_poly.entity_id
_entity_poly.type
_entity_poly.pdbx_seq_one_letter_code
_entity_poly.pdbx_strand_id
1 'polypeptide(L)'
;LGFAFMISTFVAKAASATTVGFAIFIIGFLTQLVTTFGFPYSNTYEAYYRTIWSFFPPNVFAQALNILGKATATPEDKGISWNQRKTCQSFETDCIITVDDIYIWLISTFFLWFILAIYFDNIIPNVNGVRKSVFYFLTPSYWTGKGGKMREGGLCSCFGSNRPADDASPTDEDVLTEENLVKEQAAGNEVDPGVAVQIRGLRKTYPGSFNMGCCKCRTTKPFHSVKGLWVNLEKDQLFCLLGPNGAGKTTTISCLTGITPITGGDALIYGHSVRSTAGMSNIRRMIGVCPQFDILWDALTAKEHMELFASIKGLPSSTIKSVAEQSLAQVKLSQAANVRAGSYSGGMKRRLSVAIALIGDPKLVFLDEPVETCQIFISSLVTHKMPHVNLTIYILHRQLAWIQ
;
A
#
# COMPACT_ATOMS: atom_id res chain seq x y z
N LEU A 1 1.58 -22.63 0.43
CA LEU A 1 1.89 -21.20 0.15
C LEU A 1 0.65 -20.40 -0.25
N GLY A 2 -0.05 -20.73 -1.36
CA GLY A 2 -1.25 -19.98 -1.79
C GLY A 2 -2.31 -19.77 -0.70
N PHE A 3 -2.67 -20.84 0.04
CA PHE A 3 -3.59 -20.75 1.19
C PHE A 3 -3.10 -19.80 2.29
N ALA A 4 -1.80 -19.80 2.60
CA ALA A 4 -1.23 -18.92 3.62
C ALA A 4 -1.29 -17.44 3.20
N PHE A 5 -1.04 -17.13 1.92
CA PHE A 5 -1.21 -15.77 1.39
C PHE A 5 -2.66 -15.31 1.52
N MET A 6 -3.63 -16.18 1.22
CA MET A 6 -5.04 -15.85 1.35
C MET A 6 -5.43 -15.56 2.80
N ILE A 7 -4.96 -16.34 3.78
CA ILE A 7 -5.22 -16.05 5.20
C ILE A 7 -4.53 -14.74 5.64
N SER A 8 -3.34 -14.46 5.12
CA SER A 8 -2.59 -13.26 5.50
C SER A 8 -3.33 -11.95 5.20
N THR A 9 -4.19 -11.92 4.17
CA THR A 9 -4.98 -10.72 3.83
C THR A 9 -6.02 -10.36 4.89
N PHE A 10 -6.40 -11.31 5.76
CA PHE A 10 -7.37 -11.07 6.85
C PHE A 10 -6.69 -10.67 8.16
N VAL A 11 -5.36 -10.75 8.24
CA VAL A 11 -4.63 -10.52 9.48
C VAL A 11 -3.85 -9.21 9.41
N ALA A 12 -4.36 -8.19 10.09
CA ALA A 12 -3.74 -6.86 10.07
C ALA A 12 -2.50 -6.72 10.98
N LYS A 13 -2.31 -7.63 11.96
CA LYS A 13 -1.23 -7.54 12.97
C LYS A 13 -0.34 -8.77 12.94
N ALA A 14 0.97 -8.57 12.91
CA ALA A 14 1.96 -9.66 12.92
C ALA A 14 1.80 -10.60 14.12
N ALA A 15 1.52 -10.08 15.32
CA ALA A 15 1.31 -10.88 16.52
C ALA A 15 0.04 -11.75 16.44
N SER A 16 -1.00 -11.31 15.73
CA SER A 16 -2.20 -12.11 15.51
C SER A 16 -1.96 -13.20 14.45
N ALA A 17 -1.06 -12.95 13.49
CA ALA A 17 -0.74 -13.88 12.42
C ALA A 17 -0.07 -15.16 12.95
N THR A 18 0.79 -15.04 13.97
CA THR A 18 1.42 -16.21 14.60
C THR A 18 0.38 -17.09 15.31
N THR A 19 -0.55 -16.49 16.06
CA THR A 19 -1.63 -17.25 16.73
C THR A 19 -2.56 -17.93 15.73
N VAL A 20 -3.00 -17.22 14.68
CA VAL A 20 -3.85 -17.78 13.62
C VAL A 20 -3.12 -18.89 12.88
N GLY A 21 -1.83 -18.69 12.55
CA GLY A 21 -1.00 -19.71 11.92
C GLY A 21 -0.88 -20.98 12.76
N PHE A 22 -0.67 -20.84 14.07
CA PHE A 22 -0.60 -21.99 14.99
C PHE A 22 -1.95 -22.72 15.11
N ALA A 23 -3.07 -21.99 15.17
CA ALA A 23 -4.40 -22.59 15.17
C ALA A 23 -4.68 -23.38 13.88
N ILE A 24 -4.35 -22.81 12.73
CA ILE A 24 -4.47 -23.48 11.42
C ILE A 24 -3.58 -24.72 11.37
N PHE A 25 -2.38 -24.66 11.95
CA PHE A 25 -1.49 -25.81 12.02
C PHE A 25 -2.08 -26.94 12.87
N ILE A 26 -2.66 -26.64 14.03
CA ILE A 26 -3.34 -27.66 14.88
C ILE A 26 -4.53 -28.26 14.14
N ILE A 27 -5.39 -27.44 13.54
CA ILE A 27 -6.52 -27.92 12.74
C ILE A 27 -6.01 -28.76 11.56
N GLY A 28 -4.94 -28.32 10.91
CA GLY A 28 -4.15 -29.04 9.92
C GLY A 28 -3.82 -30.45 10.36
N PHE A 29 -3.12 -30.55 11.49
CA PHE A 29 -2.69 -31.83 12.03
C PHE A 29 -3.87 -32.75 12.39
N LEU A 30 -4.92 -32.22 13.03
CA LEU A 30 -6.11 -33.01 13.39
C LEU A 30 -6.85 -33.55 12.16
N THR A 31 -7.03 -32.70 11.14
CA THR A 31 -7.71 -33.10 9.90
C THR A 31 -6.88 -34.05 9.05
N GLN A 32 -5.54 -33.94 9.10
CA GLN A 32 -4.64 -34.93 8.53
C GLN A 32 -4.78 -36.30 9.19
N LEU A 33 -4.85 -36.37 10.52
CA LEU A 33 -5.09 -37.63 11.22
C LEU A 33 -6.42 -38.27 10.79
N VAL A 34 -7.50 -37.48 10.76
CA VAL A 34 -8.81 -37.94 10.27
C VAL A 34 -8.72 -38.49 8.84
N THR A 35 -7.90 -37.86 7.99
CA THR A 35 -7.65 -38.31 6.63
C THR A 35 -6.94 -39.66 6.59
N THR A 36 -5.92 -39.84 7.42
CA THR A 36 -5.19 -41.11 7.52
C THR A 36 -6.09 -42.26 8.02
N PHE A 37 -7.08 -41.97 8.86
CA PHE A 37 -8.08 -42.94 9.32
C PHE A 37 -9.17 -43.29 8.27
N GLY A 38 -9.08 -42.75 7.05
CA GLY A 38 -9.91 -43.17 5.92
C GLY A 38 -11.08 -42.26 5.57
N PHE A 39 -11.28 -41.13 6.26
CA PHE A 39 -12.28 -40.13 5.88
C PHE A 39 -11.67 -39.05 4.97
N PRO A 40 -12.31 -38.58 3.88
CA PRO A 40 -13.50 -39.08 3.18
C PRO A 40 -13.14 -39.93 1.95
N TYR A 41 -11.89 -40.35 1.79
CA TYR A 41 -11.39 -41.08 0.61
C TYR A 41 -11.67 -42.59 0.70
N SER A 42 -12.90 -42.95 1.06
CA SER A 42 -13.41 -44.33 1.07
C SER A 42 -14.78 -44.40 0.39
N ASN A 43 -15.17 -45.59 -0.07
CA ASN A 43 -16.38 -45.80 -0.87
C ASN A 43 -17.68 -45.56 -0.07
N THR A 44 -17.54 -45.39 1.24
CA THR A 44 -18.63 -45.06 2.17
C THR A 44 -19.07 -43.60 2.10
N TYR A 45 -18.28 -42.70 1.51
CA TYR A 45 -18.56 -41.26 1.51
C TYR A 45 -18.84 -40.69 0.10
N GLU A 46 -19.83 -39.81 0.03
CA GLU A 46 -20.20 -39.13 -1.20
C GLU A 46 -19.08 -38.23 -1.75
N ALA A 47 -19.14 -37.94 -3.05
CA ALA A 47 -18.16 -37.09 -3.74
C ALA A 47 -18.11 -35.65 -3.19
N TYR A 48 -19.22 -35.16 -2.63
CA TYR A 48 -19.30 -33.82 -2.04
C TYR A 48 -18.35 -33.65 -0.84
N TYR A 49 -18.34 -34.61 0.09
CA TYR A 49 -17.45 -34.58 1.25
C TYR A 49 -15.97 -34.60 0.83
N ARG A 50 -15.62 -35.42 -0.18
CA ARG A 50 -14.27 -35.46 -0.78
C ARG A 50 -13.87 -34.11 -1.36
N THR A 51 -14.77 -33.47 -2.09
CA THR A 51 -14.52 -32.18 -2.74
C THR A 51 -14.24 -31.09 -1.71
N ILE A 52 -15.09 -30.95 -0.68
CA ILE A 52 -14.90 -29.94 0.38
C ILE A 52 -13.61 -30.19 1.16
N TRP A 53 -13.37 -31.44 1.52
CA TRP A 53 -12.18 -31.82 2.28
C TRP A 53 -10.89 -31.56 1.51
N SER A 54 -10.94 -31.67 0.18
CA SER A 54 -9.80 -31.46 -0.72
C SER A 54 -9.42 -29.98 -0.92
N PHE A 55 -10.32 -29.04 -0.63
CA PHE A 55 -9.97 -27.61 -0.67
C PHE A 55 -8.91 -27.22 0.37
N PHE A 56 -8.81 -27.99 1.45
CA PHE A 56 -7.81 -27.76 2.49
C PHE A 56 -6.53 -28.56 2.17
N PRO A 57 -5.43 -27.89 1.76
CA PRO A 57 -4.25 -28.58 1.21
C PRO A 57 -3.62 -29.64 2.12
N PRO A 58 -3.54 -29.46 3.46
CA PRO A 58 -3.00 -30.48 4.36
C PRO A 58 -3.68 -31.85 4.23
N ASN A 59 -4.99 -31.88 3.96
CA ASN A 59 -5.76 -33.13 3.86
C ASN A 59 -5.40 -33.94 2.62
N VAL A 60 -5.40 -33.28 1.45
CA VAL A 60 -5.02 -33.93 0.18
C VAL A 60 -3.58 -34.44 0.26
N PHE A 61 -2.70 -33.66 0.90
CA PHE A 61 -1.32 -34.06 1.11
C PHE A 61 -1.19 -35.28 2.04
N ALA A 62 -1.97 -35.38 3.12
CA ALA A 62 -1.98 -36.57 3.97
C ALA A 62 -2.44 -37.82 3.23
N GLN A 63 -3.46 -37.70 2.36
CA GLN A 63 -3.88 -38.82 1.52
C GLN A 63 -2.77 -39.27 0.56
N ALA A 64 -2.00 -38.32 0.00
CA ALA A 64 -0.85 -38.62 -0.85
C ALA A 64 0.20 -39.45 -0.11
N LEU A 65 0.52 -39.06 1.13
CA LEU A 65 1.46 -39.78 1.99
C LEU A 65 0.93 -41.16 2.38
N ASN A 66 -0.38 -41.31 2.60
CA ASN A 66 -1.00 -42.60 2.90
C ASN A 66 -0.87 -43.57 1.71
N ILE A 67 -1.20 -43.12 0.49
CA ILE A 67 -1.05 -43.92 -0.73
C ILE A 67 0.41 -44.30 -0.95
N LEU A 68 1.35 -43.35 -0.78
CA LEU A 68 2.77 -43.64 -0.92
C LEU A 68 3.27 -44.61 0.14
N GLY A 69 2.83 -44.46 1.39
CA GLY A 69 3.19 -45.34 2.50
C GLY A 69 2.69 -46.76 2.31
N LYS A 70 1.46 -46.94 1.80
CA LYS A 70 0.90 -48.25 1.44
C LYS A 70 1.70 -48.90 0.31
N ALA A 71 2.08 -48.14 -0.71
CA ALA A 71 2.82 -48.65 -1.86
C ALA A 71 4.28 -49.01 -1.58
N THR A 72 4.80 -48.69 -0.39
CA THR A 72 6.15 -49.04 0.07
C THR A 72 6.13 -49.82 1.38
N ALA A 73 5.00 -50.43 1.74
CA ALA A 73 4.83 -51.05 3.04
C ALA A 73 5.63 -52.36 3.17
N THR A 74 5.76 -53.12 2.08
CA THR A 74 6.47 -54.41 2.06
C THR A 74 7.66 -54.40 1.08
N PRO A 75 8.71 -55.22 1.33
CA PRO A 75 9.86 -55.33 0.43
C PRO A 75 9.53 -55.87 -0.98
N GLU A 76 8.36 -56.50 -1.15
CA GLU A 76 7.88 -57.05 -2.41
C GLU A 76 7.13 -56.00 -3.25
N ASP A 77 6.79 -54.85 -2.65
CA ASP A 77 6.08 -53.78 -3.34
C ASP A 77 7.01 -53.03 -4.29
N LYS A 78 6.63 -52.97 -5.57
CA LYS A 78 7.39 -52.28 -6.62
C LYS A 78 7.31 -50.74 -6.54
N GLY A 79 6.61 -50.19 -5.55
CA GLY A 79 6.36 -48.76 -5.41
C GLY A 79 5.43 -48.19 -6.50
N ILE A 80 5.38 -46.87 -6.59
CA ILE A 80 4.61 -46.12 -7.60
C ILE A 80 5.58 -45.53 -8.63
N SER A 81 5.49 -45.98 -9.88
CA SER A 81 6.24 -45.36 -10.98
C SER A 81 5.52 -44.15 -11.56
N TRP A 82 6.26 -43.17 -12.10
CA TRP A 82 5.69 -41.97 -12.72
C TRP A 82 4.71 -42.26 -13.86
N ASN A 83 4.91 -43.36 -14.57
CA ASN A 83 4.05 -43.80 -15.69
C ASN A 83 2.74 -44.43 -15.20
N GLN A 84 2.71 -44.95 -13.96
CA GLN A 84 1.57 -45.63 -13.35
C GLN A 84 0.81 -44.76 -12.34
N ARG A 85 1.14 -43.46 -12.23
CA ARG A 85 0.48 -42.54 -11.28
C ARG A 85 -1.02 -42.32 -11.52
N LYS A 86 -1.48 -42.59 -12.76
CA LYS A 86 -2.88 -42.47 -13.19
C LYS A 86 -3.69 -43.74 -12.96
N THR A 87 -3.02 -44.84 -12.66
CA THR A 87 -3.66 -46.14 -12.50
C THR A 87 -3.71 -46.51 -11.04
N CYS A 88 -4.87 -46.98 -10.60
CA CYS A 88 -5.00 -47.64 -9.31
C CYS A 88 -4.16 -48.92 -9.27
N GLN A 89 -3.48 -49.17 -8.15
CA GLN A 89 -2.70 -50.39 -7.99
C GLN A 89 -3.60 -51.61 -7.81
N SER A 90 -3.17 -52.76 -8.33
CA SER A 90 -3.96 -54.00 -8.41
C SER A 90 -4.38 -54.60 -7.06
N PHE A 91 -3.83 -54.12 -5.94
CA PHE A 91 -4.12 -54.59 -4.59
C PHE A 91 -5.18 -53.74 -3.87
N GLU A 92 -5.69 -52.68 -4.50
CA GLU A 92 -6.61 -51.71 -3.89
C GLU A 92 -8.02 -51.87 -4.48
N THR A 93 -8.92 -52.56 -3.77
CA THR A 93 -10.32 -52.77 -4.21
C THR A 93 -11.17 -51.51 -4.18
N ASP A 94 -10.73 -50.47 -3.46
CA ASP A 94 -11.44 -49.21 -3.24
C ASP A 94 -10.60 -47.98 -3.64
N CYS A 95 -9.97 -48.01 -4.82
CA CYS A 95 -9.20 -46.86 -5.31
C CYS A 95 -10.12 -45.76 -5.85
N ILE A 96 -10.24 -44.67 -5.08
CA ILE A 96 -11.16 -43.55 -5.36
C ILE A 96 -10.44 -42.30 -5.88
N ILE A 97 -9.18 -42.12 -5.48
CA ILE A 97 -8.36 -40.96 -5.86
C ILE A 97 -6.96 -41.45 -6.23
N THR A 98 -6.49 -41.07 -7.41
CA THR A 98 -5.15 -41.43 -7.89
C THR A 98 -4.13 -40.38 -7.46
N VAL A 99 -2.84 -40.73 -7.58
CA VAL A 99 -1.74 -39.77 -7.33
C VAL A 99 -1.80 -38.60 -8.32
N ASP A 100 -2.23 -38.84 -9.56
CA ASP A 100 -2.44 -37.78 -10.56
C ASP A 100 -3.55 -36.81 -10.14
N ASP A 101 -4.69 -37.34 -9.65
CA ASP A 101 -5.79 -36.51 -9.14
C ASP A 101 -5.36 -35.64 -7.96
N ILE A 102 -4.53 -36.18 -7.07
CA ILE A 102 -3.93 -35.44 -5.95
C ILE A 102 -3.07 -34.29 -6.44
N TYR A 103 -2.21 -34.51 -7.43
CA TYR A 103 -1.39 -33.45 -8.02
C TYR A 103 -2.26 -32.35 -8.65
N ILE A 104 -3.31 -32.75 -9.38
CA ILE A 104 -4.27 -31.81 -9.96
C ILE A 104 -4.93 -30.99 -8.85
N TRP A 105 -5.42 -31.62 -7.78
CA TRP A 105 -6.02 -30.92 -6.63
C TRP A 105 -5.05 -29.94 -5.97
N LEU A 106 -3.79 -30.32 -5.73
CA LEU A 106 -2.79 -29.44 -5.10
C LEU A 106 -2.46 -28.23 -5.98
N ILE A 107 -2.33 -28.43 -7.30
CA ILE A 107 -2.06 -27.35 -8.26
C ILE A 107 -3.28 -26.43 -8.39
N SER A 108 -4.48 -27.00 -8.60
CA SER A 108 -5.72 -26.24 -8.76
C SER A 108 -6.05 -25.43 -7.51
N THR A 109 -5.91 -26.02 -6.32
CA THR A 109 -6.13 -25.30 -5.05
C THR A 109 -5.08 -24.22 -4.83
N PHE A 110 -3.81 -24.43 -5.22
CA PHE A 110 -2.79 -23.37 -5.15
C PHE A 110 -3.21 -22.13 -5.94
N PHE A 111 -3.60 -22.30 -7.21
CA PHE A 111 -4.05 -21.17 -8.04
C PHE A 111 -5.33 -20.54 -7.53
N LEU A 112 -6.31 -21.35 -7.09
CA LEU A 112 -7.55 -20.84 -6.51
C LEU A 112 -7.27 -19.96 -5.29
N TRP A 113 -6.48 -20.44 -4.34
CA TRP A 113 -6.15 -19.66 -3.14
C TRP A 113 -5.29 -18.43 -3.46
N PHE A 114 -4.39 -18.52 -4.45
CA PHE A 114 -3.56 -17.39 -4.86
C PHE A 114 -4.39 -16.28 -5.54
N ILE A 115 -5.30 -16.64 -6.44
CA ILE A 115 -6.24 -15.69 -7.07
C ILE A 115 -7.13 -15.05 -5.99
N LEU A 116 -7.62 -15.86 -5.04
CA LEU A 116 -8.42 -15.36 -3.94
C LEU A 116 -7.63 -14.41 -3.02
N ALA A 117 -6.34 -14.67 -2.81
CA ALA A 117 -5.45 -13.77 -2.08
C ALA A 117 -5.32 -12.41 -2.79
N ILE A 118 -5.09 -12.40 -4.11
CA ILE A 118 -5.04 -11.16 -4.90
C ILE A 118 -6.38 -10.42 -4.83
N TYR A 119 -7.49 -11.15 -4.91
CA TYR A 119 -8.83 -10.58 -4.83
C TYR A 119 -9.07 -9.89 -3.48
N PHE A 120 -8.78 -10.58 -2.37
CA PHE A 120 -8.99 -10.03 -1.04
C PHE A 120 -8.02 -8.91 -0.68
N ASP A 121 -6.76 -8.97 -1.09
CA ASP A 121 -5.79 -7.89 -0.85
C ASP A 121 -6.21 -6.56 -1.48
N ASN A 122 -6.97 -6.59 -2.60
CA ASN A 122 -7.50 -5.39 -3.23
C ASN A 122 -8.82 -4.87 -2.61
N ILE A 123 -9.55 -5.72 -1.87
CA ILE A 123 -10.88 -5.40 -1.32
C ILE A 123 -10.80 -5.04 0.16
N ILE A 124 -9.96 -5.73 0.92
CA ILE A 124 -9.79 -5.51 2.35
C ILE A 124 -8.86 -4.31 2.54
N PRO A 125 -9.25 -3.31 3.34
CA PRO A 125 -8.41 -2.15 3.57
C PRO A 125 -7.14 -2.54 4.33
N ASN A 126 -5.99 -2.42 3.68
CA ASN A 126 -4.70 -2.34 4.39
C ASN A 126 -4.60 -0.97 5.09
N VAL A 127 -3.79 -0.88 6.15
CA VAL A 127 -3.65 0.30 7.03
C VAL A 127 -3.43 1.63 6.27
N ASN A 128 -2.82 1.56 5.08
CA ASN A 128 -2.55 2.71 4.19
C ASN A 128 -3.18 2.57 2.78
N GLY A 129 -4.05 1.57 2.56
CA GLY A 129 -4.54 1.16 1.24
C GLY A 129 -5.91 1.72 0.89
N VAL A 130 -6.08 2.14 -0.38
CA VAL A 130 -7.36 2.59 -0.93
C VAL A 130 -8.14 1.37 -1.41
N ARG A 131 -9.37 1.18 -0.90
CA ARG A 131 -10.27 0.09 -1.31
C ARG A 131 -10.58 0.18 -2.81
N LYS A 132 -10.36 -0.91 -3.57
CA LYS A 132 -10.92 -1.04 -4.92
C LYS A 132 -12.35 -1.60 -4.85
N SER A 133 -13.18 -1.25 -5.83
CA SER A 133 -14.54 -1.79 -5.95
C SER A 133 -14.52 -3.32 -6.03
N VAL A 134 -15.55 -3.99 -5.48
CA VAL A 134 -15.70 -5.46 -5.49
C VAL A 134 -15.62 -6.03 -6.92
N PHE A 135 -16.02 -5.26 -7.93
CA PHE A 135 -15.99 -5.63 -9.35
C PHE A 135 -14.85 -4.98 -10.14
N TYR A 136 -13.72 -4.62 -9.50
CA TYR A 136 -12.63 -3.92 -10.18
C TYR A 136 -12.08 -4.67 -11.41
N PHE A 137 -12.07 -6.00 -11.37
CA PHE A 137 -11.62 -6.88 -12.45
C PHE A 137 -12.56 -6.87 -13.68
N LEU A 138 -13.80 -6.39 -13.55
CA LEU A 138 -14.73 -6.25 -14.69
C LEU A 138 -14.60 -4.89 -15.39
N THR A 139 -13.86 -3.94 -14.81
CA THR A 139 -13.66 -2.64 -15.45
C THR A 139 -12.64 -2.74 -16.59
N PRO A 140 -12.99 -2.32 -17.83
CA PRO A 140 -12.05 -2.36 -18.96
C PRO A 140 -10.78 -1.54 -18.71
N SER A 141 -10.86 -0.51 -17.87
CA SER A 141 -9.74 0.32 -17.44
C SER A 141 -8.66 -0.44 -16.65
N TYR A 142 -9.00 -1.56 -16.00
CA TYR A 142 -8.02 -2.38 -15.29
C TYR A 142 -7.12 -3.17 -16.25
N TRP A 143 -7.71 -3.79 -17.28
CA TRP A 143 -6.98 -4.64 -18.23
C TRP A 143 -6.26 -3.85 -19.33
N THR A 144 -6.79 -2.69 -19.71
CA THR A 144 -6.26 -1.91 -20.83
C THR A 144 -5.17 -0.92 -20.43
N GLY A 145 -4.91 -0.73 -19.12
CA GLY A 145 -3.96 0.27 -18.61
C GLY A 145 -4.31 1.73 -18.93
N LYS A 146 -5.39 1.97 -19.70
CA LYS A 146 -5.92 3.30 -20.00
C LYS A 146 -6.83 3.71 -18.84
N GLY A 147 -6.26 4.51 -17.94
CA GLY A 147 -6.85 4.94 -16.68
C GLY A 147 -8.25 5.55 -16.86
N GLY A 148 -9.25 4.80 -16.42
CA GLY A 148 -10.58 5.37 -16.18
C GLY A 148 -10.52 6.36 -15.02
N LYS A 149 -11.36 7.40 -15.05
CA LYS A 149 -11.54 8.33 -13.93
C LYS A 149 -11.82 7.53 -12.66
N MET A 150 -10.89 7.52 -11.73
CA MET A 150 -11.01 6.80 -10.45
C MET A 150 -12.21 7.37 -9.70
N ARG A 151 -13.34 6.65 -9.72
CA ARG A 151 -14.50 6.92 -8.87
C ARG A 151 -14.41 5.94 -7.70
N GLU A 152 -14.28 6.50 -6.50
CA GLU A 152 -14.29 5.73 -5.26
C GLU A 152 -15.63 4.98 -5.17
N GLY A 153 -15.55 3.65 -5.00
CA GLY A 153 -16.71 2.76 -5.05
C GLY A 153 -17.60 2.91 -3.82
N GLY A 154 -18.66 3.71 -3.93
CA GLY A 154 -19.82 3.62 -3.06
C GLY A 154 -20.86 2.68 -3.68
N LEU A 155 -21.28 1.66 -2.93
CA LEU A 155 -22.47 0.87 -3.26
C LEU A 155 -23.68 1.83 -3.14
N CYS A 156 -24.43 1.99 -4.23
CA CYS A 156 -25.58 2.88 -4.40
C CYS A 156 -25.29 4.40 -4.43
N SER A 157 -25.07 4.96 -5.63
CA SER A 157 -25.25 6.39 -5.90
C SER A 157 -26.41 6.60 -6.89
N CYS A 158 -27.62 6.23 -6.47
CA CYS A 158 -28.86 6.64 -7.14
C CYS A 158 -29.57 7.63 -6.21
N PHE A 159 -29.12 8.88 -6.20
CA PHE A 159 -29.95 10.06 -5.98
C PHE A 159 -29.13 11.27 -6.44
N GLY A 160 -29.52 11.80 -7.59
CA GLY A 160 -29.19 13.18 -7.91
C GLY A 160 -30.04 14.09 -7.06
N SER A 161 -29.42 15.02 -6.35
CA SER A 161 -29.87 16.41 -6.29
C SER A 161 -28.85 17.28 -5.57
N ASN A 162 -28.63 18.44 -6.18
CA ASN A 162 -28.25 19.73 -5.62
C ASN A 162 -26.94 19.85 -4.84
N ARG A 163 -26.06 20.68 -5.43
CA ARG A 163 -24.93 21.34 -4.79
C ARG A 163 -25.44 22.14 -3.58
N PRO A 164 -24.96 21.90 -2.35
CA PRO A 164 -24.93 22.94 -1.33
C PRO A 164 -23.66 23.75 -1.59
N ALA A 165 -23.85 25.03 -1.89
CA ALA A 165 -22.81 26.03 -1.67
C ALA A 165 -22.72 26.20 -0.15
N ASP A 166 -21.71 25.61 0.48
CA ASP A 166 -21.52 25.74 1.94
C ASP A 166 -20.36 26.67 2.26
N ASP A 167 -20.75 27.75 2.95
CA ASP A 167 -20.02 28.60 3.89
C ASP A 167 -18.62 29.05 3.49
N ALA A 168 -18.58 30.20 2.83
CA ALA A 168 -17.44 31.09 2.89
C ALA A 168 -17.37 31.70 4.31
N SER A 169 -16.44 31.20 5.13
CA SER A 169 -15.81 32.06 6.14
C SER A 169 -15.32 33.34 5.47
N PRO A 170 -15.22 34.49 6.16
CA PRO A 170 -14.57 35.67 5.59
C PRO A 170 -13.19 35.21 5.13
N THR A 171 -13.03 35.12 3.81
CA THR A 171 -11.83 34.58 3.18
C THR A 171 -10.95 35.80 2.98
N ASP A 172 -9.72 35.73 3.48
CA ASP A 172 -8.79 36.84 3.42
C ASP A 172 -8.62 37.31 1.95
N GLU A 173 -8.45 38.61 1.76
CA GLU A 173 -8.46 39.24 0.43
C GLU A 173 -7.34 38.70 -0.48
N ASP A 174 -6.20 38.36 0.11
CA ASP A 174 -5.07 37.72 -0.55
C ASP A 174 -5.43 36.30 -1.04
N VAL A 175 -6.13 35.50 -0.23
CA VAL A 175 -6.58 34.15 -0.59
C VAL A 175 -7.59 34.20 -1.75
N LEU A 176 -8.50 35.17 -1.74
CA LEU A 176 -9.46 35.36 -2.83
C LEU A 176 -8.77 35.80 -4.13
N THR A 177 -7.77 36.67 -4.02
CA THR A 177 -6.98 37.13 -5.17
C THR A 177 -6.22 35.97 -5.81
N GLU A 178 -5.55 35.16 -4.99
CA GLU A 178 -4.84 33.95 -5.45
C GLU A 178 -5.82 32.92 -6.05
N GLU A 179 -6.97 32.69 -5.41
CA GLU A 179 -7.98 31.78 -5.93
C GLU A 179 -8.49 32.21 -7.31
N ASN A 180 -8.72 33.51 -7.53
CA ASN A 180 -9.15 34.04 -8.82
C ASN A 180 -8.06 33.90 -9.88
N LEU A 181 -6.81 34.20 -9.52
CA LEU A 181 -5.65 34.03 -10.41
C LEU A 181 -5.50 32.57 -10.87
N VAL A 182 -5.56 31.61 -9.95
CA VAL A 182 -5.44 30.18 -10.29
C VAL A 182 -6.63 29.74 -11.16
N LYS A 183 -7.84 30.26 -10.92
CA LYS A 183 -9.02 29.95 -11.75
C LYS A 183 -8.89 30.48 -13.16
N GLU A 184 -8.37 31.69 -13.34
CA GLU A 184 -8.12 32.29 -14.66
C GLU A 184 -7.07 31.48 -15.42
N GLN A 185 -5.94 31.15 -14.79
CA GLN A 185 -4.91 30.30 -15.38
C GLN A 185 -5.43 28.90 -15.74
N ALA A 186 -6.25 28.31 -14.86
CA ALA A 186 -6.89 27.02 -15.11
C ALA A 186 -7.88 27.07 -16.28
N ALA A 187 -8.56 28.22 -16.50
CA ALA A 187 -9.46 28.44 -17.62
C ALA A 187 -8.69 28.64 -18.94
N GLY A 188 -7.56 29.36 -18.91
CA GLY A 188 -6.65 29.53 -20.04
C GLY A 188 -5.86 28.27 -20.42
N ASN A 189 -5.89 27.23 -19.56
CA ASN A 189 -5.07 26.02 -19.70
C ASN A 189 -3.55 26.31 -19.76
N GLU A 190 -3.14 27.49 -19.31
CA GLU A 190 -1.75 27.89 -19.25
C GLU A 190 -1.08 27.22 -18.04
N VAL A 191 0.02 26.52 -18.31
CA VAL A 191 0.90 25.99 -17.27
C VAL A 191 2.08 26.93 -17.21
N ASP A 192 2.08 27.82 -16.21
CA ASP A 192 3.19 28.73 -15.99
C ASP A 192 4.46 27.90 -15.66
N PRO A 193 5.55 28.02 -16.44
CA PRO A 193 6.80 27.36 -16.15
C PRO A 193 7.42 27.79 -14.82
N GLY A 194 7.02 28.90 -14.21
CA GLY A 194 7.43 29.32 -12.86
C GLY A 194 6.76 28.53 -11.72
N VAL A 195 5.63 27.87 -11.99
CA VAL A 195 4.85 27.16 -10.96
C VAL A 195 5.25 25.69 -10.88
N ALA A 196 5.60 25.24 -9.67
CA ALA A 196 5.94 23.84 -9.40
C ALA A 196 4.70 23.01 -9.06
N VAL A 197 3.77 23.56 -8.27
CA VAL A 197 2.52 22.89 -7.88
C VAL A 197 1.34 23.84 -8.05
N GLN A 198 0.39 23.48 -8.89
CA GLN A 198 -0.85 24.23 -9.08
C GLN A 198 -2.03 23.40 -8.59
N ILE A 199 -2.69 23.85 -7.54
CA ILE A 199 -3.84 23.18 -6.94
C ILE A 199 -5.12 23.79 -7.49
N ARG A 200 -5.95 22.98 -8.15
CA ARG A 200 -7.17 23.41 -8.87
C ARG A 200 -8.43 22.87 -8.18
N GLY A 201 -8.89 23.57 -7.14
CA GLY A 201 -10.13 23.24 -6.44
C GLY A 201 -10.10 21.88 -5.75
N LEU A 202 -8.96 21.51 -5.17
CA LEU A 202 -8.71 20.20 -4.57
C LEU A 202 -9.70 19.89 -3.45
N ARG A 203 -10.43 18.79 -3.58
CA ARG A 203 -11.41 18.32 -2.58
C ARG A 203 -11.10 16.89 -2.15
N LYS A 204 -11.22 16.65 -0.85
CA LYS A 204 -11.27 15.31 -0.27
C LYS A 204 -12.43 15.23 0.71
N THR A 205 -13.28 14.24 0.49
CA THR A 205 -14.40 13.89 1.35
C THR A 205 -14.30 12.40 1.67
N TYR A 206 -14.32 12.08 2.95
CA TYR A 206 -14.39 10.69 3.39
C TYR A 206 -15.86 10.28 3.50
N PRO A 207 -16.27 9.16 2.89
CA PRO A 207 -17.64 8.71 2.96
C PRO A 207 -18.01 8.40 4.40
N GLY A 208 -19.24 8.75 4.77
CA GLY A 208 -19.81 8.34 6.05
C GLY A 208 -19.93 6.81 6.11
N SER A 209 -19.69 6.24 7.28
CA SER A 209 -19.96 4.82 7.54
C SER A 209 -21.41 4.63 7.96
N PHE A 210 -22.04 3.61 7.38
CA PHE A 210 -23.31 3.07 7.84
C PHE A 210 -23.03 1.77 8.57
N ASN A 211 -23.15 1.77 9.90
CA ASN A 211 -22.97 0.57 10.69
C ASN A 211 -24.35 0.04 11.11
N MET A 212 -24.74 -1.10 10.54
CA MET A 212 -25.94 -1.85 10.96
C MET A 212 -25.56 -2.80 12.09
N GLY A 213 -25.80 -2.37 13.32
CA GLY A 213 -25.82 -3.28 14.47
C GLY A 213 -27.18 -3.95 14.61
N CYS A 214 -27.23 -5.08 15.32
CA CYS A 214 -28.42 -5.92 15.53
C CYS A 214 -29.66 -5.14 16.04
N CYS A 215 -29.48 -3.98 16.69
CA CYS A 215 -30.59 -3.17 17.23
C CYS A 215 -30.46 -1.64 17.04
N LYS A 216 -29.40 -1.12 16.39
CA LYS A 216 -29.23 0.34 16.15
C LYS A 216 -28.47 0.58 14.84
N CYS A 217 -29.09 1.32 13.92
CA CYS A 217 -28.41 1.85 12.74
C CYS A 217 -27.74 3.18 13.12
N ARG A 218 -26.41 3.27 13.01
CA ARG A 218 -25.67 4.53 13.18
C ARG A 218 -25.15 4.98 11.81
N THR A 219 -25.76 6.02 11.26
CA THR A 219 -25.26 6.76 10.09
C THR A 219 -24.29 7.84 10.55
N THR A 220 -23.04 7.81 10.08
CA THR A 220 -22.13 8.95 10.22
C THR A 220 -22.22 9.83 8.98
N LYS A 221 -22.21 11.15 9.16
CA LYS A 221 -22.20 12.10 8.04
C LYS A 221 -20.84 12.05 7.31
N PRO A 222 -20.80 12.34 6.00
CA PRO A 222 -19.54 12.49 5.27
C PRO A 222 -18.64 13.55 5.90
N PHE A 223 -17.35 13.28 6.00
CA PHE A 223 -16.37 14.21 6.56
C PHE A 223 -15.59 14.89 5.44
N HIS A 224 -15.72 16.21 5.32
CA HIS A 224 -15.01 17.01 4.34
C HIS A 224 -13.67 17.47 4.92
N SER A 225 -12.58 16.79 4.56
CA SER A 225 -11.23 17.10 5.05
C SER A 225 -10.57 18.24 4.27
N VAL A 226 -10.88 18.39 2.98
CA VAL A 226 -10.39 19.50 2.14
C VAL A 226 -11.55 20.03 1.31
N LYS A 227 -11.86 21.32 1.44
CA LYS A 227 -13.07 21.96 0.90
C LYS A 227 -12.87 22.75 -0.40
N GLY A 228 -11.93 22.37 -1.25
CA GLY A 228 -11.71 23.03 -2.55
C GLY A 228 -10.62 24.08 -2.50
N LEU A 229 -9.38 23.64 -2.29
CA LEU A 229 -8.20 24.51 -2.21
C LEU A 229 -7.76 24.96 -3.62
N TRP A 230 -7.45 26.25 -3.76
CA TRP A 230 -6.87 26.87 -4.96
C TRP A 230 -5.60 27.60 -4.55
N VAL A 231 -4.45 27.19 -5.10
CA VAL A 231 -3.16 27.84 -4.79
C VAL A 231 -2.11 27.45 -5.83
N ASN A 232 -1.28 28.40 -6.23
CA ASN A 232 -0.03 28.15 -6.93
C ASN A 232 1.14 28.16 -5.96
N LEU A 233 2.04 27.18 -6.10
CA LEU A 233 3.32 27.12 -5.41
C LEU A 233 4.42 27.25 -6.45
N GLU A 234 5.16 28.35 -6.36
CA GLU A 234 6.27 28.65 -7.27
C GLU A 234 7.47 27.74 -7.04
N LYS A 235 8.33 27.68 -8.05
CA LYS A 235 9.65 27.06 -7.94
C LYS A 235 10.57 27.90 -7.05
N ASP A 236 11.58 27.21 -6.53
CA ASP A 236 12.66 27.66 -5.66
C ASP A 236 12.18 28.33 -4.36
N GLN A 237 10.95 28.05 -3.95
CA GLN A 237 10.35 28.57 -2.73
C GLN A 237 10.27 27.52 -1.62
N LEU A 238 10.13 28.04 -0.40
CA LEU A 238 9.80 27.26 0.78
C LEU A 238 8.36 27.53 1.17
N PHE A 239 7.49 26.53 1.04
CA PHE A 239 6.09 26.68 1.40
C PHE A 239 5.76 25.94 2.69
N CYS A 240 5.04 26.59 3.59
CA CYS A 240 4.66 26.01 4.88
C CYS A 240 3.15 26.03 5.07
N LEU A 241 2.55 24.84 5.22
CA LEU A 241 1.16 24.66 5.59
C LEU A 241 1.03 24.70 7.12
N LEU A 242 0.43 25.78 7.63
CA LEU A 242 0.15 26.00 9.05
C LEU A 242 -1.34 25.92 9.32
N GLY A 243 -1.72 25.36 10.46
CA GLY A 243 -3.13 25.30 10.89
C GLY A 243 -3.37 24.31 12.03
N PRO A 244 -4.55 24.36 12.67
CA PRO A 244 -4.89 23.48 13.79
C PRO A 244 -4.98 21.99 13.41
N ASN A 245 -5.02 21.11 14.41
CA ASN A 245 -5.24 19.67 14.22
C ASN A 245 -6.60 19.46 13.56
N GLY A 246 -6.63 18.63 12.52
CA GLY A 246 -7.86 18.38 11.74
C GLY A 246 -8.16 19.40 10.63
N ALA A 247 -7.31 20.42 10.41
CA ALA A 247 -7.51 21.39 9.31
C ALA A 247 -7.34 20.81 7.89
N GLY A 248 -6.91 19.56 7.75
CA GLY A 248 -6.76 18.89 6.46
C GLY A 248 -5.35 18.88 5.87
N LYS A 249 -4.34 19.46 6.54
CA LYS A 249 -2.93 19.57 6.07
C LYS A 249 -2.34 18.24 5.57
N THR A 250 -2.31 17.23 6.44
CA THR A 250 -1.81 15.88 6.12
C THR A 250 -2.62 15.22 5.01
N THR A 251 -3.93 15.52 4.94
CA THR A 251 -4.79 15.00 3.86
C THR A 251 -4.46 15.66 2.52
N THR A 252 -4.18 16.97 2.50
CA THR A 252 -3.74 17.69 1.31
C THR A 252 -2.44 17.09 0.76
N ILE A 253 -1.41 16.90 1.60
CA ILE A 253 -0.16 16.26 1.15
C ILE A 253 -0.40 14.81 0.71
N SER A 254 -1.22 14.04 1.43
CA SER A 254 -1.55 12.66 1.03
C SER A 254 -2.24 12.61 -0.34
N CYS A 255 -3.04 13.62 -0.67
CA CYS A 255 -3.65 13.79 -1.99
C CYS A 255 -2.63 14.15 -3.06
N LEU A 256 -1.72 15.09 -2.78
CA LEU A 256 -0.68 15.52 -3.72
C LEU A 256 0.36 14.42 -4.01
N THR A 257 0.71 13.62 -3.01
CA THR A 257 1.63 12.47 -3.12
C THR A 257 0.97 11.22 -3.71
N GLY A 258 -0.37 11.23 -3.84
CA GLY A 258 -1.14 10.11 -4.38
C GLY A 258 -1.22 8.90 -3.46
N ILE A 259 -1.04 9.09 -2.14
CA ILE A 259 -1.35 8.08 -1.11
C ILE A 259 -2.87 7.95 -1.01
N THR A 260 -3.58 9.09 -0.99
CA THR A 260 -5.04 9.16 -0.91
C THR A 260 -5.60 9.75 -2.20
N PRO A 261 -6.62 9.16 -2.83
CA PRO A 261 -7.20 9.72 -4.04
C PRO A 261 -8.07 10.94 -3.71
N ILE A 262 -8.05 11.92 -4.60
CA ILE A 262 -8.89 13.11 -4.52
C ILE A 262 -10.35 12.78 -4.84
N THR A 263 -11.31 13.44 -4.17
CA THR A 263 -12.75 13.30 -4.50
C THR A 263 -13.22 14.32 -5.54
N GLY A 264 -12.55 15.47 -5.64
CA GLY A 264 -12.88 16.52 -6.60
C GLY A 264 -11.71 17.47 -6.85
N GLY A 265 -11.83 18.28 -7.90
CA GLY A 265 -10.74 19.14 -8.38
C GLY A 265 -9.65 18.38 -9.12
N ASP A 266 -8.49 19.01 -9.21
CA ASP A 266 -7.22 18.43 -9.67
C ASP A 266 -6.03 19.16 -9.02
N ALA A 267 -4.83 18.61 -9.15
CA ALA A 267 -3.59 19.30 -8.86
C ALA A 267 -2.54 18.93 -9.91
N LEU A 268 -1.81 19.93 -10.41
CA LEU A 268 -0.73 19.75 -11.37
C LEU A 268 0.61 19.92 -10.65
N ILE A 269 1.49 18.94 -10.75
CA ILE A 269 2.86 19.02 -10.24
C ILE A 269 3.80 18.96 -11.43
N TYR A 270 4.55 20.04 -11.69
CA TYR A 270 5.34 20.22 -12.92
C TYR A 270 4.54 19.89 -14.20
N GLY A 271 3.29 20.35 -14.28
CA GLY A 271 2.38 20.11 -15.39
C GLY A 271 1.73 18.71 -15.43
N HIS A 272 2.09 17.79 -14.52
CA HIS A 272 1.47 16.47 -14.44
C HIS A 272 0.28 16.46 -13.48
N SER A 273 -0.87 15.98 -13.95
CA SER A 273 -2.09 15.85 -13.13
C SER A 273 -2.01 14.68 -12.14
N VAL A 274 -2.35 14.93 -10.87
CA VAL A 274 -2.49 13.90 -9.84
C VAL A 274 -3.67 12.97 -10.08
N ARG A 275 -4.67 13.42 -10.86
CA ARG A 275 -5.84 12.61 -11.22
C ARG A 275 -5.52 11.57 -12.31
N SER A 276 -4.54 11.86 -13.17
CA SER A 276 -4.09 10.96 -14.22
C SER A 276 -3.12 9.92 -13.67
N THR A 277 -3.34 8.63 -13.96
CA THR A 277 -2.42 7.56 -13.56
C THR A 277 -1.02 7.75 -14.16
N ALA A 278 -0.95 8.17 -15.43
CA ALA A 278 0.33 8.47 -16.08
C ALA A 278 0.99 9.71 -15.47
N GLY A 279 0.19 10.75 -15.15
CA GLY A 279 0.68 11.95 -14.46
C GLY A 279 1.28 11.58 -13.10
N MET A 280 0.53 10.86 -12.26
CA MET A 280 0.98 10.42 -10.95
C MET A 280 2.25 9.55 -10.99
N SER A 281 2.42 8.71 -12.02
CA SER A 281 3.66 7.94 -12.20
C SER A 281 4.88 8.86 -12.42
N ASN A 282 4.73 9.91 -13.22
CA ASN A 282 5.79 10.91 -13.42
C ASN A 282 6.04 11.74 -12.16
N ILE A 283 4.98 12.15 -11.46
CA ILE A 283 5.06 12.89 -10.19
C ILE A 283 5.91 12.11 -9.18
N ARG A 284 5.61 10.83 -8.97
CA ARG A 284 6.33 9.95 -8.01
C ARG A 284 7.82 9.81 -8.29
N ARG A 285 8.26 10.00 -9.55
CA ARG A 285 9.69 9.98 -9.91
C ARG A 285 10.40 11.29 -9.59
N MET A 286 9.67 12.39 -9.41
CA MET A 286 10.23 13.72 -9.16
C MET A 286 10.05 14.20 -7.72
N ILE A 287 9.26 13.50 -6.89
CA ILE A 287 8.98 13.90 -5.51
C ILE A 287 9.77 13.07 -4.48
N GLY A 288 10.19 13.72 -3.41
CA GLY A 288 10.63 13.09 -2.17
C GLY A 288 9.54 13.27 -1.10
N VAL A 289 9.30 12.24 -0.28
CA VAL A 289 8.31 12.32 0.80
C VAL A 289 8.94 11.82 2.10
N CYS A 290 8.90 12.66 3.13
CA CYS A 290 9.25 12.32 4.50
C CYS A 290 7.95 12.34 5.34
N PRO A 291 7.32 11.19 5.59
CA PRO A 291 6.07 11.11 6.35
C PRO A 291 6.28 11.44 7.83
N GLN A 292 5.20 11.66 8.58
CA GLN A 292 5.25 11.93 10.02
C GLN A 292 5.92 10.79 10.82
N PHE A 293 5.58 9.53 10.50
CA PHE A 293 6.16 8.35 11.13
C PHE A 293 7.33 7.80 10.31
N ASP A 294 8.44 7.47 10.96
CA ASP A 294 9.63 6.93 10.29
C ASP A 294 9.33 5.54 9.68
N ILE A 295 9.52 5.39 8.36
CA ILE A 295 9.37 4.11 7.64
C ILE A 295 10.70 3.37 7.65
N LEU A 296 11.24 3.11 8.84
CA LEU A 296 12.53 2.45 9.01
C LEU A 296 12.33 1.02 9.52
N TRP A 297 13.11 0.09 8.98
CA TRP A 297 13.20 -1.28 9.48
C TRP A 297 14.27 -1.35 10.57
N ASP A 298 13.87 -1.67 11.79
CA ASP A 298 14.80 -1.70 12.93
C ASP A 298 15.98 -2.68 12.74
N ALA A 299 15.80 -3.72 11.92
CA ALA A 299 16.82 -4.73 11.62
C ALA A 299 17.91 -4.24 10.65
N LEU A 300 17.59 -3.27 9.79
CA LEU A 300 18.51 -2.78 8.75
C LEU A 300 19.37 -1.63 9.28
N THR A 301 20.61 -1.56 8.80
CA THR A 301 21.54 -0.45 9.04
C THR A 301 21.16 0.78 8.22
N ALA A 302 21.64 1.96 8.60
CA ALA A 302 21.37 3.16 7.81
C ALA A 302 21.92 3.07 6.38
N LYS A 303 23.08 2.42 6.19
CA LYS A 303 23.64 2.15 4.86
C LYS A 303 22.71 1.27 4.03
N GLU A 304 22.25 0.15 4.57
CA GLU A 304 21.32 -0.76 3.88
C GLU A 304 20.00 -0.09 3.51
N HIS A 305 19.45 0.78 4.38
CA HIS A 305 18.27 1.56 4.04
C HIS A 305 18.51 2.45 2.82
N MET A 306 19.62 3.19 2.81
CA MET A 306 19.95 4.10 1.71
C MET A 306 20.15 3.33 0.40
N GLU A 307 20.84 2.21 0.43
CA GLU A 307 21.05 1.35 -0.74
C GLU A 307 19.73 0.75 -1.26
N LEU A 308 18.84 0.33 -0.36
CA LEU A 308 17.51 -0.20 -0.69
C LEU A 308 16.63 0.87 -1.36
N PHE A 309 16.51 2.05 -0.75
CA PHE A 309 15.67 3.12 -1.29
C PHE A 309 16.25 3.71 -2.58
N ALA A 310 17.58 3.78 -2.74
CA ALA A 310 18.21 4.16 -3.99
C ALA A 310 17.94 3.14 -5.12
N SER A 311 17.95 1.85 -4.79
CA SER A 311 17.58 0.79 -5.75
C SER A 311 16.12 0.91 -6.18
N ILE A 312 15.20 1.16 -5.23
CA ILE A 312 13.76 1.34 -5.51
C ILE A 312 13.51 2.58 -6.38
N LYS A 313 14.25 3.68 -6.15
CA LYS A 313 14.19 4.88 -7.00
C LYS A 313 14.82 4.67 -8.39
N GLY A 314 15.46 3.53 -8.64
CA GLY A 314 16.01 3.16 -9.94
C GLY A 314 17.36 3.81 -10.26
N LEU A 315 18.16 4.14 -9.24
CA LEU A 315 19.51 4.65 -9.45
C LEU A 315 20.42 3.54 -10.03
N PRO A 316 21.40 3.87 -10.91
CA PRO A 316 22.36 2.88 -11.40
C PRO A 316 23.13 2.21 -10.27
N SER A 317 23.28 0.88 -10.31
CA SER A 317 23.94 0.13 -9.22
C SER A 317 25.37 0.59 -8.91
N SER A 318 26.07 1.18 -9.89
CA SER A 318 27.40 1.76 -9.72
C SER A 318 27.42 3.02 -8.85
N THR A 319 26.34 3.81 -8.83
CA THR A 319 26.28 5.08 -8.09
C THR A 319 25.66 4.93 -6.70
N ILE A 320 24.87 3.87 -6.47
CA ILE A 320 24.11 3.66 -5.23
C ILE A 320 24.97 3.80 -3.97
N LYS A 321 26.13 3.14 -3.92
CA LYS A 321 27.02 3.18 -2.74
C LYS A 321 27.54 4.58 -2.47
N SER A 322 27.96 5.29 -3.52
CA SER A 322 28.48 6.65 -3.43
C SER A 322 27.40 7.62 -2.96
N VAL A 323 26.20 7.54 -3.54
CA VAL A 323 25.04 8.36 -3.15
C VAL A 323 24.65 8.08 -1.70
N ALA A 324 24.60 6.81 -1.29
CA ALA A 324 24.28 6.44 0.09
C ALA A 324 25.26 7.06 1.09
N GLU A 325 26.57 6.97 0.83
CA GLU A 325 27.60 7.52 1.70
C GLU A 325 27.57 9.06 1.74
N GLN A 326 27.38 9.71 0.59
CA GLN A 326 27.25 11.17 0.50
C GLN A 326 26.01 11.67 1.24
N SER A 327 24.84 11.06 1.04
CA SER A 327 23.61 11.43 1.71
C SER A 327 23.68 11.20 3.23
N LEU A 328 24.33 10.13 3.70
CA LEU A 328 24.57 9.90 5.13
C LEU A 328 25.53 10.94 5.73
N ALA A 329 26.55 11.37 4.98
CA ALA A 329 27.44 12.45 5.39
C ALA A 329 26.71 13.79 5.49
N GLN A 330 25.83 14.08 4.53
CA GLN A 330 24.99 15.27 4.53
C GLN A 330 24.13 15.36 5.78
N VAL A 331 23.56 14.24 6.27
CA VAL A 331 22.76 14.21 7.50
C VAL A 331 23.55 13.95 8.80
N LYS A 332 24.89 13.97 8.73
CA LYS A 332 25.79 13.70 9.86
C LYS A 332 25.51 12.34 10.54
N LEU A 333 25.31 11.29 9.73
CA LEU A 333 25.12 9.91 10.17
C LEU A 333 26.23 8.95 9.70
N SER A 334 27.31 9.44 9.08
CA SER A 334 28.42 8.60 8.57
C SER A 334 29.03 7.68 9.63
N GLN A 335 29.23 8.17 10.86
CA GLN A 335 29.82 7.37 11.94
C GLN A 335 28.90 6.25 12.42
N ALA A 336 27.58 6.42 12.25
CA ALA A 336 26.58 5.43 12.61
C ALA A 336 26.09 4.60 11.41
N ALA A 337 26.68 4.76 10.22
CA ALA A 337 26.14 4.18 8.98
C ALA A 337 25.92 2.66 9.03
N ASN A 338 26.79 1.94 9.74
CA ASN A 338 26.74 0.47 9.90
C ASN A 338 25.98 0.03 11.17
N VAL A 339 25.38 0.96 11.90
CA VAL A 339 24.58 0.69 13.09
C VAL A 339 23.12 0.48 12.67
N ARG A 340 22.45 -0.48 13.30
CA ARG A 340 21.04 -0.80 13.01
C ARG A 340 20.12 0.34 13.41
N ALA A 341 19.17 0.68 12.54
CA ALA A 341 18.20 1.75 12.77
C ALA A 341 17.40 1.55 14.07
N GLY A 342 17.21 0.31 14.54
CA GLY A 342 16.56 0.02 15.83
C GLY A 342 17.23 0.67 17.03
N SER A 343 18.56 0.88 16.98
CA SER A 343 19.32 1.53 18.05
C SER A 343 19.44 3.06 17.92
N TYR A 344 18.86 3.65 16.88
CA TYR A 344 18.91 5.09 16.66
C TYR A 344 17.97 5.84 17.62
N SER A 345 18.41 6.99 18.10
CA SER A 345 17.52 7.95 18.76
C SER A 345 16.47 8.47 17.78
N GLY A 346 15.34 8.99 18.26
CA GLY A 346 14.29 9.52 17.40
C GLY A 346 14.79 10.59 16.42
N GLY A 347 15.71 11.46 16.85
CA GLY A 347 16.33 12.45 15.96
C GLY A 347 17.27 11.85 14.89
N MET A 348 17.94 10.73 15.20
CA MET A 348 18.73 9.99 14.20
C MET A 348 17.84 9.27 13.19
N LYS A 349 16.74 8.64 13.64
CA LYS A 349 15.72 8.05 12.77
C LYS A 349 15.13 9.11 11.84
N ARG A 350 14.78 10.28 12.38
CA ARG A 350 14.25 11.38 11.58
C ARG A 350 15.23 11.89 10.52
N ARG A 351 16.51 12.06 10.87
CA ARG A 351 17.56 12.45 9.92
C ARG A 351 17.75 11.41 8.82
N LEU A 352 17.65 10.12 9.14
CA LEU A 352 17.68 9.05 8.15
C LEU A 352 16.46 9.09 7.22
N SER A 353 15.25 9.29 7.74
CA SER A 353 14.03 9.45 6.94
C SER A 353 14.12 10.63 5.97
N VAL A 354 14.70 11.75 6.41
CA VAL A 354 14.98 12.90 5.53
C VAL A 354 16.01 12.54 4.45
N ALA A 355 17.11 11.87 4.81
CA ALA A 355 18.10 11.43 3.82
C ALA A 355 17.45 10.55 2.74
N ILE A 356 16.56 9.63 3.13
CA ILE A 356 15.80 8.76 2.21
C ILE A 356 14.90 9.56 1.27
N ALA A 357 14.18 10.56 1.80
CA ALA A 357 13.32 11.41 0.98
C ALA A 357 14.11 12.12 -0.12
N LEU A 358 15.34 12.55 0.18
CA LEU A 358 16.24 13.31 -0.68
C LEU A 358 17.05 12.47 -1.68
N ILE A 359 17.02 11.13 -1.60
CA ILE A 359 17.76 10.28 -2.54
C ILE A 359 17.36 10.58 -3.99
N GLY A 360 18.34 10.67 -4.89
CA GLY A 360 18.08 10.83 -6.32
C GLY A 360 17.57 12.21 -6.72
N ASP A 361 17.89 13.23 -5.92
CA ASP A 361 17.70 14.65 -6.21
C ASP A 361 16.26 15.00 -6.68
N PRO A 362 15.25 14.78 -5.82
CA PRO A 362 13.87 15.12 -6.14
C PRO A 362 13.69 16.62 -6.37
N LYS A 363 12.87 16.98 -7.36
CA LYS A 363 12.53 18.39 -7.66
C LYS A 363 11.59 19.02 -6.65
N LEU A 364 10.84 18.20 -5.92
CA LEU A 364 9.87 18.62 -4.92
C LEU A 364 9.93 17.70 -3.71
N VAL A 365 10.06 18.26 -2.51
CA VAL A 365 10.13 17.47 -1.27
C VAL A 365 8.98 17.84 -0.34
N PHE A 366 8.22 16.84 0.08
CA PHE A 366 7.19 16.96 1.12
C PHE A 366 7.73 16.49 2.46
N LEU A 367 7.67 17.35 3.47
CA LEU A 367 8.12 17.07 4.83
C LEU A 367 6.95 17.25 5.80
N ASP A 368 6.39 16.13 6.24
CA ASP A 368 5.27 16.10 7.18
C ASP A 368 5.79 16.07 8.62
N GLU A 369 5.71 17.21 9.33
CA GLU A 369 6.19 17.40 10.70
C GLU A 369 7.67 17.02 10.92
N PRO A 370 8.64 17.76 10.36
CA PRO A 370 10.01 17.64 10.84
C PRO A 370 10.08 17.99 12.34
N VAL A 371 10.78 17.19 13.14
CA VAL A 371 10.99 17.48 14.57
C VAL A 371 11.69 18.83 14.72
N GLU A 372 11.29 19.66 15.69
CA GLU A 372 11.83 21.03 15.92
C GLU A 372 13.37 21.06 15.90
N THR A 373 14.03 20.09 16.55
CA THR A 373 15.50 19.98 16.61
C THR A 373 16.14 19.66 15.25
N CYS A 374 15.40 19.02 14.34
CA CYS A 374 15.86 18.73 12.99
C CYS A 374 15.53 19.88 12.02
N GLN A 375 14.62 20.78 12.33
CA GLN A 375 14.11 21.73 11.34
C GLN A 375 15.13 22.79 10.92
N ILE A 376 15.93 23.30 11.86
CA ILE A 376 17.05 24.20 11.54
C ILE A 376 18.09 23.48 10.66
N PHE A 377 18.35 22.22 10.97
CA PHE A 377 19.28 21.39 10.21
C PHE A 377 18.75 21.10 8.79
N ILE A 378 17.48 20.75 8.65
CA ILE A 378 16.85 20.46 7.35
C ILE A 378 16.73 21.74 6.53
N SER A 379 16.34 22.87 7.16
CA SER A 379 16.30 24.17 6.48
C SER A 379 17.68 24.54 5.93
N SER A 380 18.74 24.44 6.76
CA SER A 380 20.13 24.65 6.33
C SER A 380 20.58 23.65 5.25
N LEU A 381 20.17 22.38 5.34
CA LEU A 381 20.52 21.35 4.37
C LEU A 381 19.88 21.62 2.99
N VAL A 382 18.60 21.98 2.99
CA VAL A 382 17.82 22.27 1.78
C VAL A 382 18.30 23.58 1.15
N THR A 383 18.47 24.64 1.93
CA THR A 383 18.86 25.96 1.40
C THR A 383 20.32 26.05 0.96
N HIS A 384 21.27 25.42 1.67
CA HIS A 384 22.70 25.59 1.38
C HIS A 384 23.36 24.41 0.64
N LYS A 385 22.81 23.19 0.69
CA LYS A 385 23.49 22.00 0.16
C LYS A 385 22.79 21.31 -1.01
N MET A 386 21.58 21.73 -1.38
CA MET A 386 20.83 21.11 -2.48
C MET A 386 20.25 22.14 -3.44
N PRO A 387 21.08 22.72 -4.34
CA PRO A 387 20.63 23.71 -5.32
C PRO A 387 19.67 23.14 -6.39
N HIS A 388 19.40 21.83 -6.39
CA HIS A 388 18.53 21.15 -7.34
C HIS A 388 17.13 20.83 -6.78
N VAL A 389 16.89 21.10 -5.49
CA VAL A 389 15.54 20.96 -4.90
C VAL A 389 14.79 22.25 -5.14
N ASN A 390 13.97 22.24 -6.18
CA ASN A 390 13.25 23.42 -6.65
C ASN A 390 11.96 23.73 -5.86
N LEU A 391 11.53 22.93 -4.89
CA LEU A 391 10.44 23.33 -3.98
C LEU A 391 10.44 22.41 -2.77
N THR A 392 10.32 22.99 -1.58
CA THR A 392 10.15 22.22 -0.35
C THR A 392 8.88 22.65 0.37
N ILE A 393 8.02 21.68 0.68
CA ILE A 393 6.74 21.88 1.35
C ILE A 393 6.80 21.29 2.76
N TYR A 394 6.57 22.12 3.77
CA TYR A 394 6.48 21.74 5.18
C TYR A 394 5.04 21.71 5.69
N ILE A 395 4.70 20.73 6.52
CA ILE A 395 3.56 20.82 7.44
C ILE A 395 4.09 21.15 8.83
N LEU A 396 3.52 22.19 9.44
CA LEU A 396 3.78 22.53 10.83
C LEU A 396 2.51 22.64 11.65
N HIS A 397 2.59 22.16 12.89
CA HIS A 397 1.46 22.08 13.81
C HIS A 397 1.32 23.29 14.74
N ARG A 398 2.41 24.02 14.95
CA ARG A 398 2.48 25.27 15.71
C ARG A 398 3.16 26.33 14.85
N GLN A 399 2.73 27.59 14.97
CA GLN A 399 3.60 28.70 14.55
C GLN A 399 4.90 28.55 15.34
N LEU A 400 5.97 28.19 14.64
CA LEU A 400 7.31 28.35 15.18
C LEU A 400 7.53 29.86 15.24
N ALA A 401 7.54 30.39 16.46
CA ALA A 401 7.88 31.77 16.72
C ALA A 401 9.38 31.98 16.44
N TRP A 402 9.80 32.02 15.17
CA TRP A 402 11.14 32.46 14.77
C TRP A 402 11.13 33.01 13.33
N ILE A 403 10.72 34.28 13.20
CA ILE A 403 11.42 35.27 12.38
C ILE A 403 11.68 36.45 13.32
N GLN A 404 12.86 36.47 13.94
CA GLN A 404 13.59 37.66 14.34
C GLN A 404 15.07 37.41 14.11
#